data_AF-D1VXH9-F1
#
_entry.id   AF-D1VXH9-F1
#
_cell.length_a   1.000
_cell.length_b   1.000
_cell.length_c   1.000
_cell.angle_alpha   90.00
_cell.angle_beta   90.00
_cell.angle_gamma   90.00
#
_symmetry.space_group_name_H-M   'P 1'
#
loop_
_entity.id
_entity.type
_entity.pdbx_description
1 polymer ?
#
loop_
_entity_poly.entity_id
_entity_poly.type
_entity_poly.pdbx_seq_one_letter_code
_entity_poly.pdbx_strand_id
1 'polypeptide(L)'
;MRDFLDLFQMIAECERKSRSASASFQKGAQMPVFPDEIDLYNFFERFDSHAIGKYHDFYAKYVAGRDLLAVFNIVDYLKERPNFVNITYWLGEHRYYAIRFKKRGVFLVSEKKYKELKTRKGCTV
;
A
#
# COMPACT_ATOMS: atom_id res chain seq x y z
N MET A 1 -17.07 -19.79 -49.79
CA MET A 1 -15.84 -19.91 -48.97
C MET A 1 -15.16 -18.55 -48.82
N ARG A 2 -15.87 -17.52 -48.30
CA ARG A 2 -15.29 -16.21 -47.94
C ARG A 2 -15.35 -15.95 -46.43
N ASP A 3 -16.18 -16.71 -45.73
CA ASP A 3 -16.53 -16.45 -44.33
C ASP A 3 -15.42 -16.80 -43.32
N PHE A 4 -14.63 -17.84 -43.61
CA PHE A 4 -13.54 -18.26 -42.72
C PHE A 4 -12.34 -17.29 -42.74
N LEU A 5 -12.01 -16.73 -43.91
CA LEU A 5 -10.91 -15.76 -44.04
C LEU A 5 -11.28 -14.43 -43.37
N ASP A 6 -12.53 -13.98 -43.51
CA ASP A 6 -13.04 -12.79 -42.84
C ASP A 6 -13.06 -12.95 -41.31
N LEU A 7 -13.36 -14.15 -40.80
CA LEU A 7 -13.30 -14.44 -39.37
C LEU A 7 -11.88 -14.34 -38.82
N PHE A 8 -10.87 -14.88 -39.53
CA PHE A 8 -9.47 -14.74 -39.12
C PHE A 8 -8.99 -13.29 -39.18
N GLN A 9 -9.45 -12.52 -40.17
CA GLN A 9 -9.16 -11.09 -40.27
C GLN A 9 -9.71 -10.32 -39.07
N MET A 10 -10.97 -10.58 -38.70
CA MET A 10 -11.63 -9.97 -37.55
C MET A 10 -10.94 -10.32 -36.22
N ILE A 11 -10.53 -11.57 -36.04
CA ILE A 11 -9.80 -12.01 -34.84
C ILE A 11 -8.45 -11.28 -34.75
N ALA A 12 -7.71 -11.20 -35.86
CA ALA A 12 -6.42 -10.53 -35.89
C ALA A 12 -6.54 -9.02 -35.62
N GLU A 13 -7.61 -8.37 -36.10
CA GLU A 13 -7.89 -6.96 -35.79
C GLU A 13 -8.28 -6.74 -34.33
N CYS A 14 -9.09 -7.64 -33.76
CA CYS A 14 -9.46 -7.62 -32.36
C CYS A 14 -8.23 -7.77 -31.44
N GLU A 15 -7.33 -8.70 -31.76
CA GLU A 15 -6.08 -8.86 -31.02
C GLU A 15 -5.16 -7.63 -31.15
N ARG A 16 -5.02 -7.05 -32.35
CA ARG A 16 -4.24 -5.83 -32.56
C ARG A 16 -4.80 -4.64 -31.78
N LYS A 17 -6.12 -4.47 -31.76
CA LYS A 17 -6.80 -3.40 -31.01
C LYS A 17 -6.68 -3.60 -29.50
N SER A 18 -6.71 -4.85 -29.05
CA SER A 18 -6.49 -5.19 -27.64
C SER A 18 -5.05 -4.92 -27.20
N ARG A 19 -4.07 -5.25 -28.06
CA ARG A 19 -2.64 -4.95 -27.83
C ARG A 19 -2.33 -3.45 -27.87
N SER A 20 -2.96 -2.69 -28.77
CA SER A 20 -2.77 -1.24 -28.81
C SER A 20 -3.42 -0.53 -27.63
N ALA A 21 -4.59 -1.01 -27.18
CA ALA A 21 -5.22 -0.56 -25.95
C ALA A 21 -4.32 -0.84 -24.73
N SER A 22 -3.84 -2.07 -24.54
CA SER A 22 -2.96 -2.42 -23.42
C SER A 22 -1.64 -1.65 -23.44
N ALA A 23 -1.05 -1.40 -24.62
CA ALA A 23 0.13 -0.55 -24.76
C ALA A 23 -0.15 0.93 -24.43
N SER A 24 -1.35 1.44 -24.73
CA SER A 24 -1.77 2.80 -24.37
C SER A 24 -2.02 2.97 -22.86
N PHE A 25 -2.55 1.95 -22.18
CA PHE A 25 -2.62 1.91 -20.71
C PHE A 25 -1.24 1.89 -20.07
N GLN A 26 -0.29 1.15 -20.65
CA GLN A 26 1.09 1.08 -20.16
C GLN A 26 1.88 2.39 -20.36
N LYS A 27 1.55 3.21 -21.36
CA LYS A 27 2.20 4.52 -21.57
C LYS A 27 1.74 5.61 -20.58
N GLY A 28 0.59 5.44 -19.92
CA GLY A 28 0.06 6.37 -18.92
C GLY A 28 0.33 5.97 -17.46
N ALA A 29 0.64 4.70 -17.22
CA ALA A 29 0.97 4.19 -15.89
C ALA A 29 2.44 4.50 -15.56
N GLN A 30 2.74 5.74 -15.17
CA GLN A 30 3.92 5.97 -14.34
C GLN A 30 3.75 5.09 -13.10
N MET A 31 4.65 4.13 -12.91
CA MET A 31 4.75 3.38 -11.66
C MET A 31 4.65 4.39 -10.51
N PRO A 32 3.68 4.25 -9.58
CA PRO A 32 3.53 5.21 -8.51
C PRO A 32 4.85 5.29 -7.75
N VAL A 33 5.51 6.45 -7.84
CA VAL A 33 6.75 6.69 -7.11
C VAL A 33 6.36 6.79 -5.64
N PHE A 34 6.58 5.71 -4.90
CA PHE A 34 6.24 5.65 -3.50
C PHE A 34 7.19 6.53 -2.68
N PRO A 35 6.65 7.42 -1.82
CA PRO A 35 7.46 8.38 -1.08
C PRO A 35 8.25 7.72 0.06
N ASP A 36 9.50 8.13 0.29
CA ASP A 36 10.30 7.61 1.40
C ASP A 36 9.77 8.01 2.79
N GLU A 37 8.98 9.07 2.86
CA GLU A 37 8.32 9.58 4.07
C GLU A 37 6.92 10.08 3.72
N ILE A 38 5.92 9.67 4.49
CA ILE A 38 4.51 10.01 4.28
C ILE A 38 3.79 10.13 5.62
N ASP A 39 2.91 11.12 5.76
CA ASP A 39 2.05 11.21 6.94
C ASP A 39 0.87 10.24 6.85
N LEU A 40 0.22 10.00 7.99
CA LEU A 40 -0.87 9.04 8.11
C LEU A 40 -2.11 9.39 7.28
N TYR A 41 -2.40 10.68 7.07
CA TYR A 41 -3.57 11.09 6.30
C TYR A 41 -3.34 10.85 4.81
N ASN A 42 -2.22 11.34 4.29
CA ASN A 42 -1.84 11.11 2.91
C ASN A 42 -1.69 9.62 2.61
N PHE A 43 -1.21 8.81 3.56
CA PHE A 43 -1.13 7.36 3.43
C PHE A 43 -2.49 6.75 3.09
N PHE A 44 -3.54 7.03 3.86
CA PHE A 44 -4.87 6.45 3.63
C PHE A 44 -5.66 7.12 2.50
N GLU A 45 -5.51 8.43 2.28
CA GLU A 45 -6.36 9.16 1.34
C GLU A 45 -5.82 9.16 -0.10
N ARG A 46 -4.49 9.25 -0.27
CA ARG A 46 -3.89 9.42 -1.61
C ARG A 46 -3.43 8.12 -2.24
N PHE A 47 -3.27 7.09 -1.43
CA PHE A 47 -2.73 5.83 -1.90
C PHE A 47 -3.65 4.67 -1.52
N ASP A 48 -3.65 3.64 -2.36
CA ASP A 48 -4.29 2.35 -2.08
C ASP A 48 -3.47 1.58 -1.04
N SER A 49 -3.58 2.01 0.21
CA SER A 49 -2.78 1.56 1.34
C SER A 49 -3.63 0.93 2.43
N HIS A 50 -2.99 0.17 3.30
CA HIS A 50 -3.66 -0.41 4.45
C HIS A 50 -2.74 -0.59 5.64
N ALA A 51 -3.32 -0.54 6.82
CA ALA A 51 -2.66 -0.87 8.07
C ALA A 51 -3.23 -2.18 8.63
N ILE A 52 -2.37 -3.10 9.04
CA ILE A 52 -2.77 -4.33 9.73
C ILE A 52 -2.39 -4.17 11.20
N GLY A 53 -3.42 -4.06 12.04
CA GLY A 53 -3.29 -4.00 13.49
C GLY A 53 -3.43 -5.39 14.11
N LYS A 54 -2.60 -5.69 15.11
CA LYS A 54 -2.75 -6.84 15.99
C LYS A 54 -3.38 -6.38 17.30
N TYR A 55 -4.47 -7.00 17.72
CA TYR A 55 -5.08 -6.76 19.03
C TYR A 55 -4.27 -7.40 20.16
N HIS A 56 -4.44 -6.89 21.38
CA HIS A 56 -3.98 -7.61 22.57
C HIS A 56 -4.83 -8.88 22.77
N ASP A 57 -4.22 -9.98 23.23
CA ASP A 57 -4.85 -11.31 23.32
C ASP A 57 -6.22 -11.29 24.03
N PHE A 58 -6.34 -10.54 25.13
CA PHE A 58 -7.61 -10.36 25.84
C PHE A 58 -8.70 -9.73 24.95
N TYR A 59 -8.38 -8.62 24.28
CA TYR A 59 -9.34 -7.93 23.42
C TYR A 59 -9.70 -8.77 22.20
N ALA A 60 -8.69 -9.44 21.61
CA ALA A 60 -8.87 -10.36 20.49
C ALA A 60 -9.88 -11.47 20.83
N LYS A 61 -9.71 -12.10 21.99
CA LYS A 61 -10.52 -13.25 22.41
C LYS A 61 -11.93 -12.88 22.88
N TYR A 62 -12.06 -11.80 23.66
CA TYR A 62 -13.32 -11.51 24.37
C TYR A 62 -14.13 -10.35 23.80
N VAL A 63 -13.56 -9.53 22.91
CA VAL A 63 -14.24 -8.35 22.34
C VAL A 63 -14.30 -8.41 20.82
N ALA A 64 -13.16 -8.57 20.15
CA ALA A 64 -13.08 -8.49 18.70
C ALA A 64 -13.42 -9.82 17.98
N GLY A 65 -13.19 -10.97 18.63
CA GLY A 65 -13.32 -12.29 18.02
C GLY A 65 -12.28 -12.59 16.92
N ARG A 66 -11.19 -11.82 16.87
CA ARG A 66 -10.11 -11.95 15.88
C ARG A 66 -8.81 -11.33 16.41
N ASP A 67 -7.67 -11.83 15.94
CA ASP A 67 -6.35 -11.35 16.35
C ASP A 67 -5.85 -10.16 15.53
N LEU A 68 -6.24 -10.10 14.26
CA LEU A 68 -5.76 -9.13 13.28
C LEU A 68 -6.94 -8.39 12.63
N LEU A 69 -6.73 -7.11 12.33
CA LEU A 69 -7.64 -6.31 11.53
C LEU A 69 -6.85 -5.51 10.50
N ALA A 70 -7.23 -5.64 9.23
CA ALA A 70 -6.81 -4.74 8.17
C ALA A 70 -7.73 -3.52 8.13
N VAL A 71 -7.13 -2.34 8.03
CA VAL A 71 -7.80 -1.05 8.00
C VAL A 71 -7.34 -0.26 6.79
N PHE A 72 -8.30 0.30 6.05
CA PHE A 72 -8.07 0.92 4.74
C PHE A 72 -8.35 2.42 4.71
N ASN A 73 -8.84 3.01 5.81
CA ASN A 73 -9.10 4.43 5.90
C ASN A 73 -8.73 5.00 7.27
N ILE A 74 -8.55 6.31 7.33
CA ILE A 74 -8.11 7.00 8.55
C ILE A 74 -9.14 6.94 9.69
N VAL A 75 -10.43 6.89 9.39
CA VAL A 75 -11.50 6.92 10.40
C VAL A 75 -11.50 5.62 11.20
N ASP A 76 -11.56 4.49 10.50
CA ASP A 76 -11.46 3.15 11.11
C ASP A 76 -10.12 2.98 11.82
N TYR A 77 -9.06 3.56 11.26
CA TYR A 77 -7.73 3.48 11.85
C TYR A 77 -7.70 4.18 13.21
N LEU A 78 -8.22 5.40 13.29
CA LEU A 78 -8.27 6.16 14.54
C LEU A 78 -9.17 5.49 15.58
N LYS A 79 -10.26 4.86 15.15
CA LYS A 79 -11.18 4.11 16.02
C LYS A 79 -10.50 2.87 16.62
N GLU A 80 -9.76 2.11 15.82
CA GLU A 80 -9.21 0.82 16.23
C GLU A 80 -7.80 0.91 16.83
N ARG A 81 -7.02 1.95 16.47
CA ARG A 81 -5.64 2.16 16.92
C ARG A 81 -5.42 1.99 18.43
N PRO A 82 -6.28 2.49 19.34
CA PRO A 82 -6.08 2.32 20.78
C PRO A 82 -6.07 0.87 21.25
N ASN A 83 -6.69 -0.04 20.49
CA ASN A 83 -6.82 -1.45 20.83
C ASN A 83 -5.70 -2.31 20.24
N PHE A 84 -4.87 -1.75 19.37
CA PHE A 84 -3.77 -2.47 18.73
C PHE A 84 -2.49 -2.43 19.56
N VAL A 85 -1.85 -3.59 19.74
CA VAL A 85 -0.52 -3.71 20.35
C VAL A 85 0.61 -3.48 19.34
N ASN A 86 0.36 -3.79 18.08
CA ASN A 86 1.31 -3.62 17.00
C ASN A 86 0.56 -3.29 15.71
N ILE A 87 1.17 -2.47 14.86
CA ILE A 87 0.59 -2.06 13.58
C ILE A 87 1.68 -2.15 12.51
N THR A 88 1.35 -2.82 11.41
CA THR A 88 2.16 -2.84 10.19
C THR A 88 1.46 -2.04 9.11
N TYR A 89 2.23 -1.25 8.34
CA TYR A 89 1.72 -0.35 7.31
C TYR A 89 2.20 -0.84 5.95
N TRP A 90 1.29 -0.90 4.99
CA TRP A 90 1.52 -1.41 3.66
C TRP A 90 0.99 -0.45 2.62
N LEU A 91 1.83 -0.17 1.64
CA LEU A 91 1.54 0.67 0.49
C LEU A 91 1.89 -0.12 -0.76
N GLY A 92 0.87 -0.68 -1.42
CA GLY A 92 1.09 -1.80 -2.35
C GLY A 92 1.81 -2.95 -1.64
N GLU A 93 2.91 -3.43 -2.22
CA GLU A 93 3.76 -4.48 -1.64
C GLU A 93 4.86 -3.93 -0.72
N HIS A 94 4.93 -2.61 -0.52
CA HIS A 94 6.00 -1.98 0.25
C HIS A 94 5.60 -1.76 1.70
N ARG A 95 6.45 -2.23 2.61
CA ARG A 95 6.27 -2.05 4.05
C ARG A 95 6.80 -0.69 4.52
N TYR A 96 5.99 -0.03 5.34
CA TYR A 96 6.30 1.23 5.99
C TYR A 96 6.39 1.08 7.51
N TYR A 97 7.21 1.94 8.12
CA TYR A 97 7.47 1.96 9.56
C TYR A 97 7.07 3.31 10.16
N ALA A 98 6.28 3.29 11.23
CA ALA A 98 5.95 4.49 11.97
C ALA A 98 7.15 4.94 12.83
N ILE A 99 7.65 6.15 12.57
CA ILE A 99 8.70 6.80 13.37
C ILE A 99 8.15 8.09 13.96
N ARG A 100 8.42 8.29 15.26
CA ARG A 100 8.20 9.57 15.93
C ARG A 100 9.43 10.47 15.82
N PHE A 101 9.31 11.56 15.07
CA PHE A 101 10.29 12.62 14.98
C PHE A 101 10.03 13.68 16.06
N LYS A 102 11.08 14.04 16.84
CA LYS A 102 10.97 14.92 18.02
C LYS A 102 10.20 16.23 17.77
N LYS A 103 10.33 16.83 16.58
CA LYS A 103 9.75 18.15 16.24
C LYS A 103 8.60 18.09 15.22
N ARG A 104 8.39 16.96 14.54
CA ARG A 104 7.46 16.85 13.40
C ARG A 104 6.27 15.94 13.68
N GLY A 105 6.34 15.09 14.71
CA GLY A 105 5.29 14.11 15.00
C GLY A 105 5.60 12.73 14.41
N VAL A 106 4.56 11.94 14.15
CA VAL A 106 4.71 10.57 13.64
C VAL A 106 4.54 10.54 12.13
N PHE A 107 5.52 9.98 11.44
CA PHE A 107 5.47 9.74 9.99
C PHE A 107 5.70 8.27 9.70
N LEU A 108 5.18 7.81 8.58
CA LEU A 108 5.47 6.52 8.00
C LEU A 108 6.66 6.67 7.07
N VAL A 109 7.68 5.83 7.24
CA VAL A 109 8.86 5.84 6.37
C VAL A 109 9.02 4.52 5.65
N SER A 110 9.54 4.57 4.43
CA SER A 110 9.86 3.37 3.65
C SER A 110 10.89 2.50 4.39
N GLU A 111 10.90 1.20 4.14
CA GLU A 111 11.90 0.30 4.73
C GLU A 111 13.34 0.75 4.45
N LYS A 112 13.60 1.26 3.24
CA LYS A 112 14.89 1.81 2.84
C LYS A 112 15.29 2.98 3.77
N LYS A 113 14.39 3.96 3.93
CA LYS A 113 14.64 5.13 4.77
C LYS A 113 14.74 4.77 6.25
N TYR A 114 13.93 3.81 6.71
CA TYR A 114 14.01 3.26 8.06
C TYR A 114 15.41 2.68 8.35
N LYS A 115 15.94 1.85 7.44
CA LYS A 115 17.29 1.27 7.57
C LYS A 115 18.36 2.35 7.60
N GLU A 116 18.29 3.35 6.71
CA GLU A 116 19.21 4.50 6.71
C GLU A 116 19.21 5.25 8.05
N LEU A 117 18.03 5.56 8.59
CA LEU A 117 17.87 6.27 9.86
C LEU A 117 18.36 5.43 11.05
N LYS A 118 18.14 4.11 11.02
CA LYS A 118 18.64 3.19 12.05
C LYS A 118 20.16 3.11 12.04
N THR A 119 20.78 3.06 10.87
CA THR A 119 22.25 3.09 10.73
C THR A 119 22.83 4.42 11.20
N ARG A 120 22.23 5.55 10.83
CA ARG A 120 22.70 6.89 11.28
C ARG A 120 22.59 7.07 12.80
N LYS A 121 21.55 6.53 13.45
CA LYS A 121 21.45 6.51 14.92
C LYS A 121 22.52 5.62 15.59
N GLY A 122 23.10 4.66 14.85
CA GLY A 122 24.20 3.80 15.30
C GLY A 122 25.59 4.41 15.09
N CYS A 123 25.73 5.49 14.33
CA CYS A 123 26.95 6.29 14.21
C CYS A 123 26.86 7.49 15.15
N THR A 124 27.10 7.26 16.43
CA THR A 124 27.47 8.33 17.36
C THR A 124 29.00 8.31 17.44
N VAL A 125 29.65 9.30 16.83
CA VAL A 125 31.00 9.76 17.20
C VAL A 125 30.81 10.88 18.20
#